data_AF-A0A818FP09-F1
#
_entry.id   AF-A0A818FP09-F1
#
_cell.length_a   1.000
_cell.length_b   1.000
_cell.length_c   1.000
_cell.angle_alpha   90.00
_cell.angle_beta   90.00
_cell.angle_gamma   90.00
#
_symmetry.space_group_name_H-M   'P 1'
#
loop_
_entity.id
_entity.type
_entity.pdbx_description
1 polymer ?
#
loop_
_entity_poly.entity_id
_entity_poly.type
_entity_poly.pdbx_seq_one_letter_code
_entity_poly.pdbx_strand_id
1 'polypeptide(L)'
;MKFAEHLSAHVTPEWNSQYIRYDDMKELLAQAIAKAQPFVDDSDNVLREQFFLRVDEHFFQYCEKEATKINTFFAEKLAEAIRRWETLQTEVDHLEQSRRHASRRSEASSTNVAVVNEQNEDGRSSKKRRRSVHAEEQTAVAPLARVLPERLIEKTREKQTKRVQYRKRNDLKLAFSEFYLMLVLLQNYQTLNFTGFRKILKKHDKLFQTTRGEEWR
;
A
#
# COMPACT_ATOMS: atom_id res chain seq x y z
N MET A 1 -11.21 3.38 -33.50
CA MET A 1 -9.75 3.56 -33.35
C MET A 1 -9.31 4.09 -31.96
N LYS A 2 -10.19 4.07 -30.94
CA LYS A 2 -10.12 4.89 -29.72
C LYS A 2 -9.08 4.49 -28.64
N PHE A 3 -7.94 3.87 -28.99
CA PHE A 3 -7.00 3.46 -27.94
C PHE A 3 -6.20 4.62 -27.32
N ALA A 4 -5.83 5.65 -28.10
CA ALA A 4 -5.17 6.83 -27.54
C ALA A 4 -6.09 7.57 -26.54
N GLU A 5 -7.35 7.80 -26.93
CA GLU A 5 -8.44 8.29 -26.06
C GLU A 5 -8.55 7.45 -24.78
N HIS A 6 -8.64 6.12 -24.91
CA HIS A 6 -8.75 5.21 -23.77
C HIS A 6 -7.52 5.23 -22.87
N LEU A 7 -6.30 5.27 -23.42
CA LEU A 7 -5.07 5.33 -22.63
C LEU A 7 -5.06 6.62 -21.81
N SER A 8 -5.20 7.78 -22.46
CA SER A 8 -5.24 9.09 -21.81
C SER A 8 -6.32 9.19 -20.72
N ALA A 9 -7.49 8.61 -20.94
CA ALA A 9 -8.60 8.63 -19.97
C ALA A 9 -8.46 7.66 -18.77
N HIS A 10 -7.55 6.67 -18.82
CA HIS A 10 -7.36 5.67 -17.75
C HIS A 10 -5.93 5.68 -17.17
N VAL A 11 -5.11 6.65 -17.55
CA VAL A 11 -3.79 6.91 -16.95
C VAL A 11 -3.96 7.41 -15.51
N THR A 12 -3.22 6.81 -14.58
CA THR A 12 -3.05 7.33 -13.21
C THR A 12 -2.30 8.68 -13.29
N PRO A 13 -2.89 9.82 -12.90
CA PRO A 13 -2.30 11.15 -13.14
C PRO A 13 -0.89 11.31 -12.57
N GLU A 14 -0.65 10.74 -11.40
CA GLU A 14 0.63 10.75 -10.68
C GLU A 14 1.74 10.01 -11.43
N TRP A 15 1.38 9.08 -12.33
CA TRP A 15 2.30 8.20 -13.05
C TRP A 15 2.31 8.48 -14.57
N ASN A 16 1.67 9.55 -15.04
CA ASN A 16 1.43 9.83 -16.46
C ASN A 16 2.68 9.72 -17.36
N SER A 17 3.80 10.33 -16.94
CA SER A 17 5.09 10.26 -17.67
C SER A 17 5.68 8.84 -17.82
N GLN A 18 5.27 7.92 -16.97
CA GLN A 18 5.77 6.55 -16.91
C GLN A 18 5.01 5.59 -17.85
N TYR A 19 3.88 6.01 -18.43
CA TYR A 19 3.18 5.21 -19.44
C TYR A 19 3.85 5.28 -20.82
N ILE A 20 3.52 4.32 -21.68
CA ILE A 20 3.96 4.26 -23.08
C ILE A 20 3.56 5.52 -23.85
N ARG A 21 4.53 6.15 -24.51
CA ARG A 21 4.37 7.30 -25.42
C ARG A 21 3.73 6.91 -26.75
N TYR A 22 2.52 6.34 -26.67
CA TYR A 22 1.80 5.71 -27.79
C TYR A 22 1.47 6.68 -28.93
N ASP A 23 1.23 7.96 -28.63
CA ASP A 23 0.95 8.97 -29.66
C ASP A 23 2.23 9.47 -30.35
N ASP A 24 3.33 9.67 -29.62
CA ASP A 24 4.66 9.97 -30.18
C ASP A 24 5.12 8.83 -31.11
N MET A 25 4.95 7.57 -30.69
CA MET A 25 5.22 6.39 -31.53
C MET A 25 4.31 6.32 -32.76
N LYS A 26 3.02 6.66 -32.63
CA LYS A 26 2.12 6.75 -33.80
C LYS A 26 2.62 7.79 -34.80
N GLU A 27 3.09 8.94 -34.32
CA GLU A 27 3.56 10.02 -35.17
C GLU A 27 4.86 9.63 -35.88
N LEU A 28 5.81 9.00 -35.17
CA LEU A 28 7.04 8.42 -35.74
C LEU A 28 6.71 7.50 -36.94
N LEU A 29 5.77 6.56 -36.76
CA LEU A 29 5.35 5.65 -37.84
C LEU A 29 4.64 6.40 -38.99
N ALA A 30 3.86 7.44 -38.70
CA ALA A 30 3.19 8.25 -39.72
C ALA A 30 4.18 9.12 -40.53
N GLN A 31 5.14 9.75 -39.86
CA GLN A 31 6.22 10.51 -40.50
C GLN A 31 7.09 9.61 -41.38
N ALA A 32 7.37 8.37 -40.95
CA ALA A 32 8.13 7.40 -41.74
C ALA A 32 7.39 7.01 -43.03
N ILE A 33 6.07 6.77 -42.97
CA ILE A 33 5.26 6.50 -44.17
C ILE A 33 5.17 7.73 -45.09
N ALA A 34 5.07 8.94 -44.56
CA ALA A 34 5.12 10.17 -45.38
C ALA A 34 6.47 10.33 -46.10
N LYS A 35 7.59 10.07 -45.38
CA LYS A 35 8.95 10.05 -45.95
C LYS A 35 9.18 8.92 -46.95
N ALA A 36 8.35 7.87 -46.96
CA ALA A 36 8.41 6.78 -47.91
C ALA A 36 7.71 7.07 -49.25
N GLN A 37 6.86 8.11 -49.34
CA GLN A 37 6.08 8.43 -50.55
C GLN A 37 6.92 8.69 -51.83
N PRO A 38 8.15 9.24 -51.78
CA PRO A 38 8.97 9.42 -52.99
C PRO A 38 9.50 8.11 -53.60
N PHE A 39 9.49 6.99 -52.86
CA PHE A 39 10.02 5.70 -53.30
C PHE A 39 8.93 4.82 -53.95
N VAL A 40 8.00 5.44 -54.69
CA VAL A 40 6.90 4.76 -55.39
C VAL A 40 7.21 4.55 -56.87
N ASP A 41 8.06 5.38 -57.47
CA ASP A 41 8.57 5.15 -58.83
C ASP A 41 9.68 4.09 -58.79
N ASP A 42 9.47 3.01 -59.55
CA ASP A 42 9.97 1.62 -59.34
C ASP A 42 11.47 1.38 -59.61
N SER A 43 12.33 2.39 -59.41
CA SER A 43 13.72 2.37 -59.91
C SER A 43 14.77 1.89 -58.91
N ASP A 44 14.52 1.95 -57.60
CA ASP A 44 15.58 1.77 -56.59
C ASP A 44 15.12 1.05 -55.31
N ASN A 45 14.72 -0.22 -55.49
CA ASN A 45 14.24 -1.09 -54.41
C ASN A 45 15.25 -1.24 -53.25
N VAL A 46 16.56 -1.15 -53.55
CA VAL A 46 17.64 -1.23 -52.54
C VAL A 46 17.62 -0.01 -51.60
N LEU A 47 17.44 1.21 -52.14
CA LEU A 47 17.31 2.42 -51.30
C LEU A 47 16.04 2.38 -50.46
N ARG A 48 14.94 1.87 -51.03
CA ARG A 48 13.65 1.69 -50.35
C ARG A 48 13.75 0.68 -49.20
N GLU A 49 14.41 -0.46 -49.40
CA GLU A 49 14.69 -1.44 -48.35
C GLU A 49 15.57 -0.84 -47.25
N GLN A 50 16.71 -0.22 -47.61
CA GLN A 50 17.59 0.44 -46.64
C GLN A 50 16.89 1.54 -45.83
N PHE A 51 15.95 2.28 -46.43
CA PHE A 51 15.13 3.24 -45.71
C PHE A 51 14.28 2.57 -44.62
N PHE A 52 13.57 1.50 -44.97
CA PHE A 52 12.75 0.78 -43.99
C PHE A 52 13.59 0.09 -42.91
N LEU A 53 14.77 -0.48 -43.23
CA LEU A 53 15.68 -1.00 -42.20
C LEU A 53 16.04 0.04 -41.12
N ARG A 54 16.29 1.30 -41.52
CA ARG A 54 16.59 2.41 -40.58
C ARG A 54 15.36 2.90 -39.83
N VAL A 55 14.16 2.83 -40.44
CA VAL A 55 12.89 3.14 -39.77
C VAL A 55 12.59 2.11 -38.68
N ASP A 56 12.70 0.83 -39.01
CA ASP A 56 12.54 -0.30 -38.08
C ASP A 56 13.53 -0.17 -36.91
N GLU A 57 14.82 0.00 -37.20
CA GLU A 57 15.86 0.20 -36.18
C GLU A 57 15.50 1.35 -35.22
N HIS A 58 15.17 2.54 -35.75
CA HIS A 58 14.81 3.69 -34.94
C HIS A 58 13.53 3.46 -34.12
N PHE A 59 12.53 2.76 -34.69
CA PHE A 59 11.29 2.41 -34.00
C PHE A 59 11.51 1.40 -32.87
N PHE A 60 12.25 0.33 -33.11
CA PHE A 60 12.53 -0.69 -32.10
C PHE A 60 13.48 -0.17 -31.00
N GLN A 61 14.46 0.69 -31.34
CA GLN A 61 15.24 1.43 -30.33
C GLN A 61 14.37 2.35 -29.46
N TYR A 62 13.28 2.92 -30.00
CA TYR A 62 12.32 3.71 -29.23
C TYR A 62 11.41 2.82 -28.36
N CYS A 63 10.97 1.67 -28.89
CA CYS A 63 10.24 0.65 -28.12
C CYS A 63 11.06 0.15 -26.92
N GLU A 64 12.35 -0.13 -27.11
CA GLU A 64 13.25 -0.62 -26.06
C GLU A 64 13.45 0.41 -24.94
N LYS A 65 13.61 1.69 -25.28
CA LYS A 65 13.70 2.80 -24.31
C LYS A 65 12.44 2.92 -23.47
N GLU A 66 11.27 2.86 -24.12
CA GLU A 66 9.98 2.92 -23.43
C GLU A 66 9.72 1.67 -22.58
N ALA A 67 10.09 0.48 -23.06
CA ALA A 67 9.97 -0.78 -22.31
C ALA A 67 10.89 -0.78 -21.08
N THR A 68 12.14 -0.34 -21.23
CA THR A 68 13.08 -0.16 -20.13
C THR A 68 12.53 0.80 -19.07
N LYS A 69 11.98 1.95 -19.48
CA LYS A 69 11.32 2.92 -18.57
C LYS A 69 10.18 2.26 -17.80
N ILE A 70 9.27 1.60 -18.51
CA ILE A 70 8.06 1.00 -17.94
C ILE A 70 8.41 -0.15 -16.98
N ASN A 71 9.36 -1.01 -17.35
CA ASN A 71 9.83 -2.11 -16.52
C ASN A 71 10.56 -1.60 -15.26
N THR A 72 11.37 -0.54 -15.38
CA THR A 72 12.05 0.09 -14.24
C THR A 72 11.06 0.63 -13.22
N PHE A 73 10.07 1.42 -13.69
CA PHE A 73 9.03 1.97 -12.81
C PHE A 73 8.16 0.86 -12.19
N PHE A 74 7.76 -0.14 -12.97
CA PHE A 74 6.97 -1.27 -12.47
C PHE A 74 7.73 -2.06 -11.39
N ALA A 75 9.03 -2.32 -11.59
CA ALA A 75 9.87 -3.01 -10.61
C ALA A 75 10.03 -2.19 -9.31
N GLU A 76 10.20 -0.87 -9.41
CA GLU A 76 10.22 0.03 -8.25
C GLU A 76 8.91 -0.07 -7.45
N LYS A 77 7.76 0.03 -8.12
CA LYS A 77 6.44 -0.01 -7.46
C LYS A 77 6.05 -1.39 -6.96
N LEU A 78 6.50 -2.46 -7.61
CA LEU A 78 6.35 -3.83 -7.09
C LEU A 78 7.19 -4.02 -5.81
N ALA A 79 8.43 -3.53 -5.76
CA ALA A 79 9.26 -3.56 -4.56
C ALA A 79 8.70 -2.66 -3.44
N GLU A 80 8.10 -1.52 -3.78
CA GLU A 80 7.37 -0.66 -2.84
C GLU A 80 6.13 -1.37 -2.27
N ALA A 81 5.41 -2.14 -3.09
CA ALA A 81 4.28 -2.95 -2.68
C ALA A 81 4.68 -4.10 -1.73
N ILE A 82 5.74 -4.84 -2.06
CA ILE A 82 6.23 -5.95 -1.23
C ILE A 82 6.62 -5.45 0.17
N ARG A 83 7.39 -4.36 0.26
CA ARG A 83 7.76 -3.75 1.56
C ARG A 83 6.55 -3.27 2.37
N ARG A 84 5.52 -2.70 1.71
CA ARG A 84 4.26 -2.34 2.39
C ARG A 84 3.51 -3.57 2.90
N TRP A 85 3.48 -4.65 2.13
CA TRP A 85 2.84 -5.90 2.54
C TRP A 85 3.49 -6.51 3.79
N GLU A 86 4.82 -6.63 3.80
CA GLU A 86 5.60 -7.12 4.95
C GLU A 86 5.35 -6.27 6.22
N THR A 87 5.29 -4.94 6.06
CA THR A 87 4.97 -4.00 7.14
C THR A 87 3.55 -4.21 7.66
N LEU A 88 2.56 -4.35 6.77
CA LEU A 88 1.16 -4.56 7.12
C LEU A 88 0.93 -5.91 7.82
N GLN A 89 1.60 -6.98 7.40
CA GLN A 89 1.57 -8.27 8.10
C GLN A 89 2.12 -8.14 9.52
N THR A 90 3.25 -7.45 9.69
CA THR A 90 3.89 -7.25 11.00
C THR A 90 2.99 -6.46 11.96
N GLU A 91 2.29 -5.42 11.49
CA GLU A 91 1.30 -4.68 12.28
C GLU A 91 0.05 -5.51 12.64
N VAL A 92 -0.43 -6.39 11.72
CA VAL A 92 -1.50 -7.37 12.05
C VAL A 92 -1.06 -8.27 13.19
N ASP A 93 0.13 -8.86 13.10
CA ASP A 93 0.64 -9.80 14.10
C ASP A 93 0.87 -9.12 15.46
N HIS A 94 1.40 -7.90 15.49
CA HIS A 94 1.52 -7.14 16.74
C HIS A 94 0.17 -6.78 17.37
N LEU A 95 -0.88 -6.51 16.59
CA LEU A 95 -2.24 -6.31 17.11
C LEU A 95 -2.88 -7.62 17.60
N GLU A 96 -2.68 -8.73 16.90
CA GLU A 96 -3.08 -10.08 17.31
C GLU A 96 -2.42 -10.45 18.65
N GLN A 97 -1.10 -10.32 18.76
CA GLN A 97 -0.33 -10.55 19.99
C GLN A 97 -0.83 -9.65 21.13
N SER A 98 -1.01 -8.35 20.87
CA SER A 98 -1.54 -7.39 21.85
C SER A 98 -2.92 -7.78 22.38
N ARG A 99 -3.81 -8.30 21.51
CA ARG A 99 -5.14 -8.80 21.90
C ARG A 99 -5.03 -10.07 22.74
N ARG A 100 -4.15 -11.01 22.37
CA ARG A 100 -3.91 -12.27 23.11
C ARG A 100 -3.35 -11.99 24.52
N HIS A 101 -2.37 -11.08 24.66
CA HIS A 101 -1.84 -10.68 25.97
C HIS A 101 -2.88 -9.95 26.84
N ALA A 102 -3.75 -9.13 26.24
CA ALA A 102 -4.84 -8.48 26.98
C ALA A 102 -5.86 -9.49 27.55
N SER A 103 -6.21 -10.54 26.79
CA SER A 103 -7.10 -11.62 27.25
C SER A 103 -6.50 -12.36 28.45
N ARG A 104 -5.27 -12.88 28.30
CA ARG A 104 -4.57 -13.66 29.35
C ARG A 104 -4.36 -12.86 30.64
N ARG A 105 -4.18 -11.53 30.54
CA ARG A 105 -4.10 -10.64 31.71
C ARG A 105 -5.45 -10.42 32.40
N SER A 106 -6.56 -10.43 31.65
CA SER A 106 -7.91 -10.41 32.20
C SER A 106 -8.22 -11.73 32.93
N GLU A 107 -7.91 -12.87 32.31
CA GLU A 107 -8.09 -14.21 32.87
C GLU A 107 -7.32 -14.38 34.20
N ALA A 108 -6.03 -14.04 34.22
CA ALA A 108 -5.19 -14.13 35.41
C ALA A 108 -5.63 -13.18 36.56
N SER A 109 -6.27 -12.06 36.24
CA SER A 109 -6.84 -11.16 37.24
C SER A 109 -8.08 -11.79 37.90
N SER A 110 -8.97 -12.38 37.11
CA SER A 110 -10.16 -13.08 37.60
C SER A 110 -9.83 -14.27 38.50
N THR A 111 -8.79 -15.05 38.18
CA THR A 111 -8.35 -16.17 39.04
C THR A 111 -7.79 -15.69 40.37
N ASN A 112 -7.02 -14.61 40.39
CA ASN A 112 -6.47 -14.06 41.63
C ASN A 112 -7.55 -13.48 42.55
N VAL A 113 -8.62 -12.90 41.99
CA VAL A 113 -9.78 -12.42 42.78
C VAL A 113 -10.56 -13.58 43.41
N ALA A 114 -10.64 -14.75 42.75
CA ALA A 114 -11.29 -15.93 43.31
C ALA A 114 -10.52 -16.48 44.53
N VAL A 115 -9.20 -16.72 44.37
CA VAL A 115 -8.36 -17.36 45.41
C VAL A 115 -8.29 -16.54 46.71
N VAL A 116 -8.35 -15.21 46.64
CA VAL A 116 -8.33 -14.33 47.83
C VAL A 116 -9.64 -14.41 48.63
N ASN A 117 -10.74 -14.90 48.04
CA ASN A 117 -12.06 -14.87 48.65
C ASN A 117 -12.47 -16.18 49.36
N GLU A 118 -11.63 -17.23 49.32
CA GLU A 118 -11.89 -18.55 49.93
C GLU A 118 -11.30 -18.74 51.35
N GLN A 119 -10.58 -17.75 51.91
CA GLN A 119 -9.89 -17.87 53.21
C GLN A 119 -10.54 -17.07 54.36
N ASN A 120 -11.84 -16.74 54.27
CA ASN A 120 -12.48 -15.79 55.19
C ASN A 120 -13.79 -16.28 55.84
N GLU A 121 -13.91 -17.59 56.10
CA GLU A 121 -14.90 -18.15 57.04
C GLU A 121 -14.25 -19.05 58.10
N ASP A 122 -13.77 -18.45 59.21
CA ASP A 122 -13.94 -19.02 60.57
C ASP A 122 -13.49 -18.02 61.69
N GLY A 123 -13.74 -18.33 62.98
CA GLY A 123 -12.83 -17.85 64.05
C GLY A 123 -13.25 -16.76 65.07
N ARG A 124 -14.54 -16.56 65.34
CA ARG A 124 -15.12 -16.19 66.67
C ARG A 124 -14.24 -15.51 67.78
N SER A 125 -14.39 -14.18 67.95
CA SER A 125 -14.46 -13.42 69.24
C SER A 125 -13.34 -13.49 70.33
N SER A 126 -12.83 -12.31 70.77
CA SER A 126 -12.54 -12.00 72.20
C SER A 126 -12.31 -10.50 72.53
N LYS A 127 -12.43 -10.10 73.82
CA LYS A 127 -12.35 -8.71 74.35
C LYS A 127 -11.20 -8.47 75.36
N LYS A 128 -10.55 -7.29 75.34
CA LYS A 128 -9.94 -6.50 76.48
C LYS A 128 -9.41 -5.15 75.93
N ARG A 129 -9.70 -3.97 76.52
CA ARG A 129 -9.05 -3.26 77.68
C ARG A 129 -7.52 -3.12 77.52
N ARG A 130 -6.82 -1.98 77.68
CA ARG A 130 -7.05 -0.56 78.16
C ARG A 130 -6.13 0.36 77.26
N ARG A 131 -5.88 1.68 77.37
CA ARG A 131 -6.14 2.84 78.27
C ARG A 131 -5.96 4.14 77.43
N SER A 132 -6.60 5.27 77.79
CA SER A 132 -6.33 6.62 77.22
C SER A 132 -5.29 7.44 78.00
N VAL A 133 -4.72 8.48 77.36
CA VAL A 133 -4.67 9.90 77.81
C VAL A 133 -4.08 10.77 76.67
N HIS A 134 -4.37 12.08 76.68
CA HIS A 134 -4.06 13.06 75.64
C HIS A 134 -2.57 13.43 75.47
N ALA A 135 -2.24 13.93 74.27
CA ALA A 135 -1.51 15.19 74.09
C ALA A 135 -2.08 15.90 72.83
N GLU A 136 -2.10 17.24 72.83
CA GLU A 136 -2.39 18.10 71.66
C GLU A 136 -1.04 18.52 71.04
N GLU A 137 -0.87 18.93 69.78
CA GLU A 137 -1.37 20.18 69.17
C GLU A 137 -0.96 20.28 67.66
N GLN A 138 -1.25 21.43 67.03
CA GLN A 138 -0.58 22.01 65.83
C GLN A 138 -0.62 21.30 64.46
N THR A 139 -1.68 21.63 63.72
CA THR A 139 -1.61 22.21 62.35
C THR A 139 -0.63 21.63 61.31
N ALA A 140 -1.15 20.80 60.41
CA ALA A 140 -0.71 20.76 59.01
C ALA A 140 -1.93 20.52 58.11
N VAL A 141 -2.38 21.55 57.38
CA VAL A 141 -3.48 21.40 56.40
C VAL A 141 -2.94 20.80 55.12
N ALA A 142 -2.74 19.48 55.12
CA ALA A 142 -2.42 18.73 53.91
C ALA A 142 -3.54 18.94 52.87
N PRO A 143 -3.23 19.32 51.62
CA PRO A 143 -4.25 19.49 50.60
C PRO A 143 -4.93 18.14 50.35
N LEU A 144 -6.26 18.12 50.51
CA LEU A 144 -7.11 16.96 50.20
C LEU A 144 -7.14 16.72 48.68
N ALA A 145 -6.04 16.18 48.15
CA ALA A 145 -6.01 15.49 46.89
C ALA A 145 -7.07 14.39 46.96
N ARG A 146 -8.18 14.59 46.24
CA ARG A 146 -9.28 13.61 46.16
C ARG A 146 -8.72 12.35 45.53
N VAL A 147 -8.31 11.39 46.36
CA VAL A 147 -7.93 10.05 45.94
C VAL A 147 -9.15 9.42 45.30
N LEU A 148 -9.22 9.50 43.98
CA LEU A 148 -10.26 8.84 43.20
C LEU A 148 -10.19 7.35 43.53
N PRO A 149 -11.30 6.72 43.95
CA PRO A 149 -11.33 5.28 44.22
C PRO A 149 -10.67 4.51 43.08
N GLU A 150 -9.72 3.64 43.42
CA GLU A 150 -8.80 3.04 42.45
C GLU A 150 -9.53 2.32 41.28
N ARG A 151 -10.67 1.71 41.60
CA ARG A 151 -11.65 1.12 40.66
C ARG A 151 -12.19 2.08 39.59
N LEU A 152 -12.22 3.39 39.84
CA LEU A 152 -12.61 4.43 38.85
C LEU A 152 -11.43 4.84 37.97
N ILE A 153 -10.21 4.90 38.51
CA ILE A 153 -8.98 5.12 37.75
C ILE A 153 -8.81 3.95 36.76
N GLU A 154 -8.96 2.72 37.25
CA GLU A 154 -8.85 1.49 36.47
C GLU A 154 -9.90 1.39 35.36
N LYS A 155 -11.20 1.60 35.67
CA LYS A 155 -12.27 1.68 34.65
C LYS A 155 -12.05 2.79 33.61
N THR A 156 -11.37 3.88 33.96
CA THR A 156 -11.03 4.95 33.02
C THR A 156 -9.87 4.53 32.11
N ARG A 157 -8.85 3.87 32.68
CA ARG A 157 -7.70 3.30 31.96
C ARG A 157 -8.13 2.21 30.97
N GLU A 158 -9.06 1.33 31.36
CA GLU A 158 -9.67 0.35 30.43
C GLU A 158 -10.41 1.01 29.26
N LYS A 159 -11.19 2.06 29.52
CA LYS A 159 -11.90 2.79 28.46
C LYS A 159 -10.92 3.47 27.50
N GLN A 160 -9.77 3.93 28.00
CA GLN A 160 -8.69 4.44 27.16
C GLN A 160 -8.02 3.33 26.33
N THR A 161 -7.63 2.19 26.92
CA THR A 161 -6.97 1.12 26.15
C THR A 161 -7.88 0.54 25.06
N LYS A 162 -9.17 0.30 25.37
CA LYS A 162 -10.17 -0.14 24.37
C LYS A 162 -10.34 0.89 23.24
N ARG A 163 -10.32 2.20 23.54
CA ARG A 163 -10.32 3.27 22.51
C ARG A 163 -9.06 3.30 21.65
N VAL A 164 -7.87 3.08 22.23
CA VAL A 164 -6.60 3.04 21.48
C VAL A 164 -6.54 1.83 20.55
N GLN A 165 -6.96 0.64 21.02
CA GLN A 165 -7.05 -0.56 20.17
C GLN A 165 -8.05 -0.39 19.03
N TYR A 166 -9.20 0.24 19.29
CA TYR A 166 -10.20 0.55 18.26
C TYR A 166 -9.66 1.49 17.17
N ARG A 167 -8.89 2.52 17.56
CA ARG A 167 -8.17 3.40 16.60
C ARG A 167 -7.20 2.59 15.77
N LYS A 168 -6.18 1.95 16.37
CA LYS A 168 -5.17 1.16 15.64
C LYS A 168 -5.76 0.18 14.63
N ARG A 169 -6.85 -0.52 14.99
CA ARG A 169 -7.54 -1.45 14.08
C ARG A 169 -8.19 -0.75 12.88
N ASN A 170 -8.73 0.45 13.07
CA ASN A 170 -9.31 1.24 11.99
C ASN A 170 -8.23 1.94 11.13
N ASP A 171 -7.14 2.39 11.76
CA ASP A 171 -5.96 2.96 11.08
C ASP A 171 -5.33 1.89 10.15
N LEU A 172 -5.19 0.66 10.64
CA LEU A 172 -4.72 -0.48 9.84
C LEU A 172 -5.70 -0.86 8.70
N LYS A 173 -7.03 -0.76 8.92
CA LYS A 173 -8.02 -0.95 7.85
C LYS A 173 -7.90 0.09 6.73
N LEU A 174 -7.58 1.34 7.08
CA LEU A 174 -7.31 2.39 6.09
C LEU A 174 -6.06 2.02 5.28
N ALA A 175 -4.95 1.69 5.95
CA ALA A 175 -3.69 1.33 5.30
C ALA A 175 -3.82 0.10 4.37
N PHE A 176 -4.61 -0.92 4.73
CA PHE A 176 -4.94 -2.03 3.82
C PHE A 176 -5.79 -1.59 2.61
N SER A 177 -6.67 -0.61 2.78
CA SER A 177 -7.51 -0.08 1.69
C SER A 177 -6.69 0.75 0.70
N GLU A 178 -5.77 1.57 1.20
CA GLU A 178 -4.81 2.34 0.41
C GLU A 178 -3.82 1.42 -0.32
N PHE A 179 -3.33 0.37 0.36
CA PHE A 179 -2.48 -0.65 -0.24
C PHE A 179 -3.19 -1.42 -1.37
N TYR A 180 -4.44 -1.86 -1.14
CA TYR A 180 -5.24 -2.51 -2.18
C TYR A 180 -5.49 -1.60 -3.39
N LEU A 181 -5.80 -0.32 -3.17
CA LEU A 181 -5.94 0.67 -4.25
C LEU A 181 -4.65 0.79 -5.05
N MET A 182 -3.49 0.86 -4.39
CA MET A 182 -2.19 0.92 -5.07
C MET A 182 -1.91 -0.32 -5.93
N LEU A 183 -2.27 -1.53 -5.46
CA LEU A 183 -2.18 -2.76 -6.27
C LEU A 183 -3.09 -2.71 -7.51
N VAL A 184 -4.31 -2.20 -7.39
CA VAL A 184 -5.25 -2.03 -8.53
C VAL A 184 -4.70 -1.03 -9.54
N LEU A 185 -4.13 0.10 -9.09
CA LEU A 185 -3.46 1.06 -9.97
C LEU A 185 -2.26 0.42 -10.70
N LEU A 186 -1.44 -0.38 -10.00
CA LEU A 186 -0.28 -1.07 -10.58
C LEU A 186 -0.69 -2.13 -11.62
N GLN A 187 -1.78 -2.86 -11.38
CA GLN A 187 -2.38 -3.80 -12.34
C GLN A 187 -2.94 -3.08 -13.58
N ASN A 188 -3.60 -1.93 -13.40
CA ASN A 188 -4.09 -1.10 -14.50
C ASN A 188 -2.93 -0.53 -15.33
N TYR A 189 -1.86 -0.07 -14.68
CA TYR A 189 -0.63 0.38 -15.32
C TYR A 189 0.00 -0.72 -16.21
N GLN A 190 0.16 -1.93 -15.67
CA GLN A 190 0.66 -3.08 -16.45
C GLN A 190 -0.24 -3.36 -17.67
N THR A 191 -1.56 -3.43 -17.45
CA THR A 191 -2.56 -3.79 -18.46
C THR A 191 -2.60 -2.77 -19.61
N LEU A 192 -2.55 -1.48 -19.30
CA LEU A 192 -2.56 -0.39 -20.29
C LEU A 192 -1.27 -0.38 -21.12
N ASN A 193 -0.10 -0.50 -20.48
CA ASN A 193 1.19 -0.47 -21.17
C ASN A 193 1.39 -1.70 -22.09
N PHE A 194 1.10 -2.91 -21.59
CA PHE A 194 1.12 -4.13 -22.40
C PHE A 194 0.16 -4.04 -23.61
N THR A 195 -1.04 -3.50 -23.37
CA THR A 195 -2.01 -3.27 -24.45
C THR A 195 -1.54 -2.22 -25.45
N GLY A 196 -0.78 -1.21 -25.00
CA GLY A 196 -0.13 -0.21 -25.85
C GLY A 196 0.93 -0.79 -26.77
N PHE A 197 1.90 -1.53 -26.22
CA PHE A 197 2.93 -2.23 -27.02
C PHE A 197 2.29 -3.15 -28.06
N ARG A 198 1.39 -4.03 -27.63
CA ARG A 198 0.67 -4.95 -28.54
C ARG A 198 -0.10 -4.24 -29.67
N LYS A 199 -0.53 -2.99 -29.46
CA LYS A 199 -1.24 -2.18 -30.47
C LYS A 199 -0.31 -1.36 -31.36
N ILE A 200 0.82 -0.87 -30.85
CA ILE A 200 1.77 -0.08 -31.65
C ILE A 200 2.60 -0.99 -32.56
N LEU A 201 3.02 -2.15 -32.08
CA LEU A 201 3.69 -3.19 -32.87
C LEU A 201 2.78 -3.67 -34.01
N LYS A 202 1.55 -4.08 -33.69
CA LYS A 202 0.55 -4.45 -34.72
C LYS A 202 0.14 -3.29 -35.66
N LYS A 203 0.43 -2.04 -35.30
CA LYS A 203 0.30 -0.88 -36.21
C LYS A 203 1.49 -0.77 -37.15
N HIS A 204 2.72 -0.92 -36.63
CA HIS A 204 3.94 -1.02 -37.43
C HIS A 204 3.79 -2.12 -38.49
N ASP A 205 3.49 -3.34 -38.08
CA ASP A 205 3.36 -4.51 -38.95
C ASP A 205 2.34 -4.30 -40.08
N LYS A 206 1.21 -3.65 -39.77
CA LYS A 206 0.18 -3.29 -40.77
C LYS A 206 0.59 -2.14 -41.71
N LEU A 207 1.45 -1.22 -41.27
CA LEU A 207 1.90 -0.08 -42.10
C LEU A 207 3.05 -0.48 -43.03
N PHE A 208 3.99 -1.29 -42.54
CA PHE A 208 5.20 -1.69 -43.27
C PHE A 208 5.09 -3.08 -43.92
N GLN A 209 3.96 -3.79 -43.72
CA GLN A 209 3.66 -5.11 -44.29
C GLN A 209 4.71 -6.17 -43.89
N THR A 210 5.05 -6.19 -42.60
CA THR A 210 6.15 -6.95 -42.01
C THR A 210 5.70 -7.70 -40.75
N THR A 211 6.48 -8.69 -40.30
CA THR A 211 6.25 -9.49 -39.08
C THR A 211 7.12 -9.05 -37.90
N ARG A 212 8.04 -8.10 -38.09
CA ARG A 212 9.05 -7.71 -37.08
C ARG A 212 8.49 -7.22 -35.73
N GLY A 213 7.31 -6.61 -35.70
CA GLY A 213 6.63 -6.23 -34.45
C GLY A 213 5.89 -7.39 -33.74
N GLU A 214 5.71 -8.52 -34.43
CA GLU A 214 5.35 -9.79 -33.80
C GLU A 214 6.61 -10.51 -33.28
N GLU A 215 7.73 -10.43 -34.00
CA GLU A 215 9.04 -11.00 -33.60
C GLU A 215 9.68 -10.29 -32.38
N TRP A 216 9.39 -9.00 -32.16
CA TRP A 216 9.89 -8.23 -31.01
C TRP A 216 9.14 -8.52 -29.68
N ARG A 217 8.03 -9.27 -29.69
CA ARG A 217 7.05 -9.33 -28.58
C ARG A 217 7.29 -10.44 -27.56
#